data_AF-A0A916TC08-F1
#
_entry.id   AF-A0A916TC08-F1
#
_cell.length_a   1.000
_cell.length_b   1.000
_cell.length_c   1.000
_cell.angle_alpha   90.00
_cell.angle_beta   90.00
_cell.angle_gamma   90.00
#
_symmetry.space_group_name_H-M   'P 1'
#
loop_
_entity.id
_entity.type
_entity.pdbx_description
1 polymer ?
#
loop_
_entity_poly.entity_id
_entity_poly.type
_entity_poly.pdbx_seq_one_letter_code
_entity_poly.pdbx_strand_id
1 'polypeptide(L)'
;MRLYGRMVADGEWRDYAIDHMKDRAVFSVFRRASEMPLYRIEKNPKFTRRQGAYSVVAAGGVVLKRGHDLTQVIKVLEKKRHLRVVGG
;
A
#
# COMPACT_ATOMS: atom_id res chain seq x y z
N MET A 1 2.42 -15.22 5.58
CA MET A 1 2.97 -14.53 4.39
C MET A 1 2.17 -14.94 3.14
N ARG A 2 0.98 -14.36 2.91
CA ARG A 2 0.15 -14.57 1.69
C ARG A 2 -0.76 -13.36 1.39
N LEU A 3 -0.35 -12.13 1.73
CA LEU A 3 -1.20 -10.95 1.49
C LEU A 3 -1.29 -10.64 -0.01
N TYR A 4 -0.14 -10.52 -0.69
CA TYR A 4 -0.07 -10.26 -2.13
C TYR A 4 -0.83 -11.31 -2.96
N GLY A 5 -0.52 -12.60 -2.74
CA GLY A 5 -1.17 -13.70 -3.46
C GLY A 5 -2.68 -13.75 -3.23
N ARG A 6 -3.17 -13.39 -2.03
CA ARG A 6 -4.61 -13.35 -1.73
C ARG A 6 -5.30 -12.12 -2.35
N MET A 7 -4.67 -10.95 -2.33
CA MET A 7 -5.27 -9.73 -2.91
C MET A 7 -5.37 -9.81 -4.44
N VAL A 8 -4.41 -10.47 -5.09
CA VAL A 8 -4.46 -10.79 -6.52
C VAL A 8 -5.45 -11.92 -6.81
N ALA A 9 -5.43 -13.02 -6.05
CA ALA A 9 -6.33 -14.16 -6.27
C ALA A 9 -7.81 -13.83 -6.00
N ASP A 10 -8.10 -12.94 -5.05
CA ASP A 10 -9.46 -12.50 -4.76
C ASP A 10 -9.95 -11.39 -5.73
N GLY A 11 -9.12 -10.95 -6.69
CA GLY A 11 -9.49 -9.97 -7.72
C GLY A 11 -9.70 -8.53 -7.22
N GLU A 12 -9.29 -8.23 -5.99
CA GLU A 12 -9.39 -6.89 -5.39
C GLU A 12 -8.31 -5.93 -5.92
N TRP A 13 -7.11 -6.44 -6.18
CA TRP A 13 -6.03 -5.68 -6.81
C TRP A 13 -5.91 -6.14 -8.26
N ARG A 14 -6.59 -5.41 -9.14
CA ARG A 14 -6.69 -5.79 -10.56
C ARG A 14 -5.51 -5.32 -11.38
N ASP A 15 -4.79 -4.31 -10.91
CA ASP A 15 -3.63 -3.75 -11.59
C ASP A 15 -2.65 -3.18 -10.55
N TYR A 16 -1.36 -3.11 -10.92
CA TYR A 16 -0.30 -2.53 -10.11
C TYR A 16 0.79 -1.89 -10.97
N ALA A 17 1.45 -0.88 -10.41
CA ALA A 17 2.62 -0.25 -11.01
C ALA A 17 3.77 -0.21 -10.01
N ILE A 18 5.01 -0.33 -10.52
CA ILE A 18 6.23 -0.18 -9.73
C ILE A 18 7.04 0.96 -10.32
N ASP A 19 7.16 2.03 -9.55
CA ASP A 19 7.90 3.22 -9.94
C ASP A 19 9.19 3.31 -9.13
N HIS A 20 10.32 3.45 -9.82
CA HIS A 20 11.61 3.74 -9.22
C HIS A 20 11.91 5.23 -9.40
N MET A 21 11.76 6.00 -8.32
CA MET A 21 12.19 7.40 -8.28
C MET A 21 13.62 7.51 -7.74
N LYS A 22 14.24 8.68 -7.95
CA LYS A 22 15.61 8.99 -7.49
C LYS A 22 15.83 8.72 -6.01
N ASP A 23 14.81 8.89 -5.17
CA ASP A 23 14.95 8.77 -3.71
C ASP A 23 14.00 7.76 -3.04
N ARG A 24 13.14 7.09 -3.80
CA ARG A 24 12.20 6.10 -3.27
C ARG A 24 11.72 5.13 -4.34
N ALA A 25 11.34 3.94 -3.90
CA ALA A 25 10.54 3.01 -4.71
C ALA A 25 9.07 3.08 -4.28
N VAL A 26 8.15 3.02 -5.23
CA VAL A 26 6.71 3.06 -4.99
C VAL A 26 6.04 1.89 -5.68
N PHE A 27 5.22 1.16 -4.93
CA PHE A 27 4.32 0.14 -5.43
C PHE A 27 2.89 0.68 -5.33
N SER A 28 2.27 0.94 -6.48
CA SER A 28 0.93 1.50 -6.58
C SER A 28 -0.09 0.39 -6.81
N VAL A 29 -1.17 0.41 -6.01
CA VAL A 29 -2.26 -0.58 -6.05
C VAL A 29 -3.50 0.07 -6.63
N PHE A 30 -4.08 -0.54 -7.67
CA PHE A 30 -5.26 -0.03 -8.34
C PHE A 30 -6.46 -0.98 -8.20
N ARG A 31 -7.66 -0.40 -8.12
CA ARG A 31 -8.92 -1.17 -8.18
C ARG A 31 -9.24 -1.58 -9.62
N ARG A 32 -8.93 -0.71 -10.58
CA ARG A 32 -9.09 -0.88 -12.03
C ARG A 32 -7.98 -0.12 -12.76
N ALA A 33 -7.61 -0.59 -13.95
CA ALA A 33 -6.67 0.13 -14.82
C ALA A 33 -7.22 1.53 -15.14
N SER A 34 -6.37 2.56 -15.11
CA SER A 34 -6.68 3.99 -15.31
C SER A 34 -7.30 4.77 -14.14
N GLU A 35 -7.50 4.17 -12.97
CA GLU A 35 -7.93 4.90 -11.77
C GLU A 35 -6.75 5.46 -10.96
N MET A 36 -7.03 6.41 -10.07
CA MET A 36 -6.06 6.86 -9.07
C MET A 36 -5.75 5.70 -8.10
N PRO A 37 -4.49 5.46 -7.70
CA PRO A 37 -4.15 4.30 -6.89
C PRO A 37 -4.84 4.35 -5.53
N LEU A 38 -5.49 3.25 -5.15
CA LEU A 38 -6.14 3.09 -3.85
C LEU A 38 -5.12 3.22 -2.71
N TYR A 39 -3.96 2.60 -2.92
CA TYR A 39 -2.85 2.61 -1.98
C TYR A 39 -1.52 2.72 -2.72
N ARG A 40 -0.57 3.35 -2.06
CA ARG A 40 0.84 3.33 -2.45
C ARG A 40 1.66 2.81 -1.29
N ILE A 41 2.49 1.81 -1.56
CA ILE A 41 3.47 1.30 -0.62
C ILE A 41 4.82 1.91 -1.03
N GLU A 42 5.39 2.75 -0.20
CA GLU A 42 6.65 3.43 -0.50
C GLU A 42 7.79 2.89 0.34
N LYS A 43 8.98 2.78 -0.26
CA LYS A 43 10.25 2.59 0.43
C LYS A 43 11.14 3.80 0.17
N ASN A 44 11.39 4.61 1.19
CA ASN A 44 12.28 5.77 1.14
C ASN A 44 13.47 5.58 2.10
N PRO A 45 14.67 5.24 1.59
CA PRO A 45 15.86 4.99 2.41
C PRO A 45 16.28 6.16 3.30
N LYS A 46 15.93 7.41 2.94
CA LYS A 46 16.25 8.61 3.76
C LYS A 46 15.61 8.55 5.15
N PHE A 47 14.53 7.80 5.34
CA PHE A 47 13.84 7.68 6.62
C PHE A 47 14.25 6.43 7.43
N THR A 48 15.19 5.61 6.95
CA THR A 48 15.59 4.35 7.59
C THR A 48 15.97 4.52 9.06
N ARG A 49 16.67 5.61 9.41
CA ARG A 49 17.10 5.92 10.79
C ARG A 49 16.13 6.82 11.58
N ARG A 50 14.97 7.16 10.99
CA ARG A 50 13.94 8.01 11.61
C ARG A 50 12.70 7.15 11.90
N GLN A 51 11.54 7.54 11.38
CA GLN A 51 10.28 6.80 11.48
C GLN A 51 10.21 5.49 10.65
N GLY A 52 11.31 5.08 10.01
CA GLY A 52 11.41 3.88 9.20
C GLY A 52 11.22 4.12 7.70
N ALA A 53 11.82 3.24 6.89
CA ALA A 53 11.90 3.39 5.44
C ALA A 53 10.58 3.09 4.72
N TYR A 54 9.64 2.37 5.33
CA TYR A 54 8.43 1.90 4.68
C TYR A 54 7.21 2.72 5.08
N SER A 55 6.30 2.95 4.14
CA SER A 55 5.00 3.58 4.40
C SER A 55 3.89 3.05 3.52
N VAL A 56 2.66 3.12 4.01
CA VAL A 56 1.43 2.91 3.23
C VAL A 56 0.68 4.24 3.19
N VAL A 57 0.34 4.68 1.98
CA VAL A 57 -0.34 5.95 1.70
C VAL A 57 -1.67 5.63 0.99
N ALA A 58 -2.77 6.24 1.43
CA ALA A 58 -4.07 6.14 0.76
C ALA A 58 -4.15 7.06 -0.48
N ALA A 59 -5.18 6.88 -1.31
CA ALA A 59 -5.44 7.71 -2.48
C ALA A 59 -5.31 9.22 -2.18
N GLY A 60 -5.92 9.73 -1.11
CA GLY A 60 -5.85 11.15 -0.71
C GLY A 60 -4.50 11.63 -0.15
N GLY A 61 -3.41 10.87 -0.28
CA GLY A 61 -2.08 11.25 0.23
C GLY A 61 -1.89 11.05 1.74
N VAL A 62 -2.94 10.63 2.45
CA VAL A 62 -2.89 10.34 3.89
C VAL A 62 -2.04 9.09 4.13
N VAL A 63 -1.06 9.21 5.01
CA VAL A 63 -0.22 8.08 5.45
C VAL A 63 -0.98 7.27 6.48
N LEU A 64 -1.27 6.00 6.16
CA LEU A 64 -1.99 5.08 7.03
C LEU A 64 -1.05 4.41 8.06
N LYS A 65 0.19 4.13 7.66
CA LYS A 65 1.21 3.53 8.53
C LYS A 65 2.62 3.84 8.03
N ARG A 66 3.58 3.96 8.95
CA ARG A 66 5.03 3.97 8.70
C ARG A 66 5.75 3.02 9.65
N GLY A 67 6.93 2.55 9.24
CA GLY A 67 7.77 1.72 10.10
C GLY A 67 9.02 1.17 9.40
N HIS A 68 9.84 0.48 10.20
CA HIS A 68 11.09 -0.14 9.74
C HIS A 68 10.88 -1.51 9.10
N ASP A 69 9.81 -2.21 9.49
CA ASP A 69 9.47 -3.52 8.97
C ASP A 69 8.30 -3.42 7.98
N LEU A 70 8.53 -3.83 6.74
CA LEU A 70 7.53 -3.80 5.69
C LEU A 70 6.31 -4.67 6.06
N THR A 71 6.53 -5.82 6.69
CA THR A 71 5.47 -6.77 7.05
C THR A 71 4.49 -6.15 8.04
N GLN A 72 4.96 -5.46 9.09
CA GLN A 72 4.10 -4.76 10.03
C GLN A 72 3.37 -3.58 9.37
N VAL A 73 4.03 -2.87 8.46
CA VAL A 73 3.45 -1.70 7.78
C VAL A 73 2.28 -2.08 6.90
N ILE A 74 2.38 -3.17 6.12
CA ILE A 74 1.33 -3.59 5.18
C ILE A 74 0.10 -4.20 5.85
N LYS A 75 0.17 -4.65 7.12
CA LYS A 75 -0.98 -5.16 7.89
C LYS A 75 -2.14 -4.16 8.01
N VAL A 76 -1.88 -2.86 7.84
CA VAL A 76 -2.94 -1.83 7.84
C VAL A 76 -3.96 -2.05 6.71
N LEU A 77 -3.53 -2.68 5.60
CA LEU A 77 -4.38 -3.00 4.46
C LEU A 77 -5.32 -4.18 4.75
N GLU A 78 -4.91 -5.12 5.60
CA GLU A 78 -5.73 -6.26 6.02
C GLU A 78 -6.92 -5.80 6.88
N LYS A 79 -6.68 -4.92 7.86
CA LYS A 79 -7.72 -4.41 8.76
C LYS A 79 -8.82 -3.64 8.03
N LYS A 80 -8.49 -2.88 6.99
CA LYS A 80 -9.48 -2.10 6.22
C LYS A 80 -10.41 -2.98 5.38
N ARG A 81 -10.02 -4.21 5.04
CA ARG A 81 -10.88 -5.14 4.29
C ARG A 81 -12.12 -5.60 5.05
N HIS A 82 -12.05 -5.60 6.39
CA HIS A 82 -13.16 -5.96 7.27
C HIS A 82 -14.17 -4.83 7.48
N LEU A 83 -13.84 -3.60 7.08
CA LEU A 83 -14.77 -2.48 7.07
C LEU A 83 -15.46 -2.44 5.71
N ARG A 84 -16.40 -3.37 5.48
CA ARG A 84 -17.37 -3.19 4.40
C ARG A 84 -18.29 -2.04 4.82
N VAL A 85 -18.42 -1.06 3.94
CA VAL A 85 -19.51 -0.07 4.01
C VAL A 85 -20.81 -0.86 3.95
N VAL A 86 -21.57 -0.86 5.05
CA VAL A 86 -22.99 -1.17 5.01
C VAL A 86 -23.66 0.10 4.49
N GLY A 87 -23.86 0.17 3.17
CA GLY A 87 -24.93 0.97 2.57
C GLY A 87 -25.92 -0.05 2.02
N GLY A 88 -27.19 -0.05 2.40
CA GLY A 88 -28.07 1.12 2.42
C GLY A 88 -28.89 1.05 1.15
#